data_AF-A0A9R0AHU3-F1
#
_entry.id   AF-A0A9R0AHU3-F1
#
_cell.length_a   1.000
_cell.length_b   1.000
_cell.length_c   1.000
_cell.angle_alpha   90.00
_cell.angle_beta   90.00
_cell.angle_gamma   90.00
#
_symmetry.space_group_name_H-M   'P 1'
#
loop_
_entity.id
_entity.type
_entity.pdbx_description
1 polymer ?
#
loop_
_entity_poly.entity_id
_entity_poly.type
_entity_poly.pdbx_seq_one_letter_code
_entity_poly.pdbx_strand_id
1 'polypeptide(L)'
;MAKACLKARPLLPTKIIKPRPPSAMLILNLKSTCASARQTDNMSFTFKSAFQSSFQTISGFSVPYVSRISGGLKAGKAIFIQGSVPSGCESFVVNLKCGESKENDIAFQIRTQFSSNCMVLNSRQHGAWGKRRNWTVLPLKQGSSFDLIIAVKF
;
A
#
# COMPACT_ATOMS: atom_id res chain seq x y z
N MET A 1 -4.12 -21.17 -10.89
CA MET A 1 -3.87 -20.13 -9.88
C MET A 1 -2.66 -19.31 -10.31
N ALA A 2 -2.82 -18.05 -10.69
CA ALA A 2 -1.68 -17.20 -11.08
C ALA A 2 -1.14 -16.48 -9.83
N LYS A 3 0.06 -16.86 -9.38
CA LYS A 3 0.81 -16.08 -8.38
C LYS A 3 1.40 -14.85 -9.09
N ALA A 4 0.73 -13.71 -9.00
CA ALA A 4 1.34 -12.43 -9.36
C ALA A 4 2.30 -12.03 -8.24
N CYS A 5 3.50 -12.62 -8.24
CA CYS A 5 4.58 -12.11 -7.41
C CYS A 5 5.08 -10.83 -8.08
N LEU A 6 4.62 -9.65 -7.63
CA LEU A 6 5.41 -8.45 -7.84
C LEU A 6 6.73 -8.62 -7.05
N LYS A 7 7.68 -9.35 -7.62
CA LYS A 7 9.08 -8.96 -7.51
C LYS A 7 9.27 -7.74 -8.39
N ALA A 8 8.56 -6.65 -8.07
CA ALA A 8 9.13 -5.36 -8.33
C ALA A 8 10.52 -5.45 -7.68
N ARG A 9 11.61 -5.41 -8.44
CA ARG A 9 12.78 -4.72 -7.88
C ARG A 9 12.23 -3.33 -7.68
N PRO A 10 11.90 -2.91 -6.44
CA PRO A 10 11.61 -1.53 -6.24
C PRO A 10 13.02 -0.95 -6.35
N LEU A 11 13.35 -0.45 -7.53
CA LEU A 11 14.07 0.80 -7.57
C LEU A 11 13.06 1.74 -6.93
N LEU A 12 13.11 1.79 -5.60
CA LEU A 12 12.35 2.73 -4.81
C LEU A 12 12.53 4.10 -5.49
N PRO A 13 11.53 4.98 -5.51
CA PRO A 13 11.86 6.40 -5.66
C PRO A 13 13.04 6.66 -4.72
N THR A 14 14.09 7.26 -5.25
CA THR A 14 15.51 7.04 -4.91
C THR A 14 15.88 7.24 -3.44
N LYS A 15 14.96 7.71 -2.59
CA LYS A 15 14.95 7.53 -1.15
C LYS A 15 13.49 7.36 -0.72
N ILE A 16 13.14 6.27 -0.01
CA ILE A 16 11.99 6.35 0.91
C ILE A 16 12.31 7.53 1.81
N ILE A 17 11.47 8.55 1.79
CA ILE A 17 11.70 9.75 2.59
C ILE A 17 11.68 9.30 4.03
N LYS A 18 12.82 9.43 4.71
CA LYS A 18 12.89 9.10 6.12
C LYS A 18 11.94 10.08 6.83
N PRO A 19 10.94 9.58 7.56
CA PRO A 19 10.15 10.46 8.39
C PRO A 19 11.08 11.20 9.36
N ARG A 20 10.95 12.51 9.42
CA ARG A 20 11.58 13.38 10.43
C ARG A 20 10.51 13.55 11.53
N PRO A 21 10.73 13.47 12.86
CA PRO A 21 11.71 12.83 13.77
C PRO A 21 11.21 11.40 14.24
N PRO A 22 11.79 10.75 15.29
CA PRO A 22 11.45 9.37 15.73
C PRO A 22 9.98 9.08 16.07
N SER A 23 9.17 10.12 16.27
CA SER A 23 7.76 10.03 16.68
C SER A 23 6.76 10.10 15.53
N ALA A 24 7.22 10.23 14.29
CA ALA A 24 6.34 10.28 13.13
C ALA A 24 5.68 8.91 12.90
N MET A 25 4.43 8.78 13.35
CA MET A 25 3.61 7.60 13.14
C MET A 25 3.41 7.36 11.65
N LEU A 26 3.70 6.14 11.19
CA LEU A 26 3.37 5.74 9.84
C LEU A 26 1.93 5.19 9.82
N ILE A 27 1.08 5.82 9.02
CA ILE A 27 -0.32 5.42 8.84
C ILE A 27 -0.47 4.71 7.50
N LEU A 28 -0.96 3.47 7.55
CA LEU A 28 -1.45 2.78 6.36
C LEU A 28 -2.85 3.29 6.05
N ASN A 29 -3.04 3.79 4.84
CA ASN A 29 -4.35 4.18 4.34
C ASN A 29 -4.65 3.47 3.02
N LEU A 30 -5.70 2.64 3.03
CA LEU A 30 -6.23 1.93 1.87
C LEU A 30 -7.55 2.58 1.45
N LYS A 31 -7.70 2.87 0.16
CA LYS A 31 -8.92 3.43 -0.42
C LYS A 31 -9.25 2.74 -1.73
N SER A 32 -10.53 2.65 -2.04
CA SER A 32 -11.00 2.11 -3.30
C SER A 32 -12.31 2.76 -3.73
N THR A 33 -12.54 2.80 -5.04
CA THR A 33 -13.78 3.31 -5.66
C THR A 33 -14.66 2.18 -6.20
N CYS A 34 -14.50 0.95 -5.72
CA CYS A 34 -15.36 -0.15 -6.18
C CYS A 34 -16.82 0.05 -5.75
N ALA A 35 -17.76 -0.07 -6.69
CA ALA A 35 -19.20 0.14 -6.46
C ALA A 35 -19.91 -1.00 -5.70
N SER A 36 -19.28 -2.17 -5.56
CA SER A 36 -19.87 -3.30 -4.83
C SER A 36 -19.53 -3.22 -3.34
N ALA A 37 -20.42 -2.61 -2.56
CA ALA A 37 -20.42 -2.65 -1.10
C ALA A 37 -20.74 -4.05 -0.52
N ARG A 38 -20.95 -5.07 -1.36
CA ARG A 38 -21.36 -6.42 -0.95
C ARG A 38 -20.25 -7.47 -1.01
N GLN A 39 -19.05 -7.11 -1.44
CA GLN A 39 -17.93 -8.07 -1.56
C GLN A 39 -16.63 -7.45 -1.06
N THR A 40 -16.56 -7.20 0.24
CA THR A 40 -15.32 -7.00 1.01
C THR A 40 -14.91 -8.33 1.64
N ASP A 41 -14.82 -9.40 0.84
CA ASP A 41 -14.42 -10.70 1.34
C ASP A 41 -12.95 -10.65 1.76
N ASN A 42 -12.74 -10.46 3.06
CA ASN A 42 -11.51 -10.63 3.83
C ASN A 42 -10.24 -10.14 3.13
N MET A 43 -10.07 -8.82 3.04
CA MET A 43 -8.73 -8.28 2.90
C MET A 43 -7.98 -8.59 4.22
N SER A 44 -6.95 -9.42 4.17
CA SER A 44 -6.10 -9.74 5.32
C SER A 44 -4.79 -9.01 5.18
N PHE A 45 -4.42 -8.31 6.23
CA PHE A 45 -3.14 -7.64 6.33
C PHE A 45 -2.24 -8.46 7.26
N THR A 46 -1.02 -8.78 6.80
CA THR A 46 0.02 -9.35 7.66
C THR A 46 1.19 -8.38 7.72
N PHE A 47 1.50 -7.87 8.91
CA PHE A 47 2.78 -7.19 9.13
C PHE A 47 3.87 -8.24 9.36
N LYS A 48 4.87 -8.33 8.48
CA LYS A 48 6.03 -9.21 8.67
C LYS A 48 7.23 -8.36 9.08
N SER A 49 7.51 -8.29 10.37
CA SER A 49 8.74 -7.66 10.89
C SER A 49 9.78 -8.74 11.17
N ALA A 50 10.85 -8.81 10.36
CA ALA A 50 12.00 -9.63 10.68
C ALA A 50 12.85 -8.96 11.77
N PHE A 51 12.35 -8.97 13.00
CA PHE A 51 13.11 -8.76 14.25
C PHE A 51 12.30 -9.15 15.51
N GLN A 52 10.99 -9.42 15.40
CA GLN A 52 10.16 -9.78 16.54
C GLN A 52 9.20 -10.91 16.18
N SER A 53 9.15 -11.92 17.05
CA SER A 53 8.51 -13.23 16.90
C SER A 53 6.96 -13.22 16.83
N SER A 54 6.31 -12.09 16.59
CA SER A 54 4.85 -12.00 16.54
C SER A 54 4.36 -11.22 15.32
N PHE A 55 3.44 -11.85 14.58
CA PHE A 55 2.74 -11.25 13.45
C PHE A 55 1.44 -10.62 13.97
N GLN A 56 1.17 -9.37 13.60
CA GLN A 56 -0.18 -8.83 13.71
C GLN A 56 -0.90 -9.07 12.39
N THR A 57 -1.86 -9.99 12.42
CA THR A 57 -2.78 -10.23 11.31
C THR A 57 -4.08 -9.49 11.61
N ILE A 58 -4.48 -8.61 10.69
CA ILE A 58 -5.76 -7.90 10.76
C ILE A 58 -6.60 -8.41 9.59
N SER A 59 -7.73 -9.04 9.89
CA SER A 59 -8.67 -9.60 8.91
C SER A 59 -10.02 -8.93 8.98
N GLY A 60 -10.78 -8.95 7.88
CA GLY A 60 -12.19 -8.55 7.87
C GLY A 60 -12.43 -7.04 8.02
N PHE A 61 -11.49 -6.20 7.58
CA PHE A 61 -11.67 -4.76 7.60
C PHE A 61 -12.43 -4.25 6.36
N SER A 62 -13.16 -3.15 6.52
CA SER A 62 -13.80 -2.44 5.41
C SER A 62 -12.86 -1.39 4.79
N VAL A 63 -13.06 -1.10 3.50
CA VAL A 63 -12.37 -0.02 2.80
C VAL A 63 -13.31 1.21 2.79
N PRO A 64 -12.85 2.42 3.15
CA PRO A 64 -11.46 2.79 3.42
C PRO A 64 -10.92 2.28 4.76
N TYR A 65 -9.70 1.75 4.74
CA TYR A 65 -9.00 1.28 5.94
C TYR A 65 -7.90 2.26 6.33
N VAL A 66 -7.80 2.54 7.63
CA VAL A 66 -6.77 3.40 8.21
C VAL A 66 -6.24 2.74 9.47
N SER A 67 -4.93 2.53 9.56
CA SER A 67 -4.33 2.03 10.79
C SER A 67 -2.91 2.53 11.00
N ARG A 68 -2.51 2.58 12.27
CA ARG A 68 -1.13 2.85 12.68
C ARG A 68 -0.28 1.62 12.45
N ILE A 69 0.91 1.81 11.88
CA ILE A 69 1.91 0.76 11.77
C ILE A 69 2.76 0.80 13.05
N SER A 70 2.42 -0.08 14.00
CA SER A 70 3.09 -0.18 15.30
C SER A 70 4.61 -0.36 15.14
N GLY A 71 5.38 0.50 15.81
CA GLY A 71 6.85 0.50 15.73
C GLY A 71 7.43 0.96 14.37
N GLY A 72 6.59 1.51 13.49
CA GLY A 72 6.96 2.05 12.19
C GLY A 72 7.50 1.02 11.20
N LEU A 73 7.83 1.50 10.00
CA LEU A 73 8.42 0.71 8.92
C LEU A 73 9.92 1.02 8.83
N LYS A 74 10.77 0.07 9.26
CA LYS A 74 12.23 0.18 9.29
C LYS A 74 12.85 -0.89 8.37
N ALA A 75 14.14 -0.76 8.06
CA ALA A 75 14.87 -1.78 7.27
C ALA A 75 14.63 -3.19 7.83
N GLY A 76 14.39 -4.15 6.94
CA GLY A 76 14.04 -5.53 7.31
C GLY A 76 12.56 -5.76 7.64
N LYS A 77 11.72 -4.71 7.69
CA LYS A 77 10.27 -4.85 7.86
C LYS A 77 9.51 -4.83 6.53
N ALA A 78 8.41 -5.56 6.50
CA ALA A 78 7.51 -5.60 5.36
C ALA A 78 6.04 -5.55 5.77
N ILE A 79 5.26 -4.96 4.87
CA ILE A 79 3.80 -4.95 4.88
C ILE A 79 3.36 -5.97 3.84
N PHE A 80 2.47 -6.88 4.24
CA PHE A 80 1.82 -7.83 3.35
C PHE A 80 0.32 -7.57 3.35
N ILE A 81 -0.24 -7.39 2.17
CA ILE A 81 -1.66 -7.11 1.95
C ILE A 81 -2.18 -8.19 1.01
N GLN A 82 -3.16 -8.96 1.47
CA GLN A 82 -3.91 -9.89 0.62
C GLN A 82 -5.32 -9.34 0.44
N GLY A 83 -5.85 -9.46 -0.77
CA GLY A 83 -7.22 -9.05 -1.04
C GLY A 83 -7.69 -9.51 -2.40
N SER A 84 -8.86 -9.00 -2.80
CA SER A 84 -9.42 -9.17 -4.13
C SER A 84 -9.81 -7.81 -4.69
N VAL A 85 -9.77 -7.71 -6.03
CA VAL A 85 -10.28 -6.54 -6.74
C VAL A 85 -11.70 -6.88 -7.20
N PRO A 86 -12.76 -6.22 -6.71
CA PRO A 86 -14.11 -6.40 -7.23
C PRO A 86 -14.22 -6.10 -8.72
N SER A 87 -15.15 -6.77 -9.40
CA SER A 87 -15.55 -6.39 -10.76
C SER A 87 -16.08 -4.95 -10.78
N GLY A 88 -15.73 -4.19 -11.81
CA GLY A 88 -16.14 -2.78 -11.94
C GLY A 88 -15.39 -1.81 -11.02
N CYS A 89 -14.32 -2.25 -10.35
CA CYS A 89 -13.51 -1.34 -9.53
C CYS A 89 -12.69 -0.36 -10.36
N GLU A 90 -12.88 0.96 -10.21
CA GLU A 90 -12.15 1.92 -11.04
C GLU A 90 -10.72 2.14 -10.57
N SER A 91 -10.52 2.23 -9.24
CA SER A 91 -9.22 2.54 -8.66
C SER A 91 -9.01 1.92 -7.28
N PHE A 92 -7.74 1.68 -6.96
CA PHE A 92 -7.28 1.25 -5.64
C PHE A 92 -6.03 2.06 -5.26
N VAL A 93 -5.96 2.51 -4.00
CA VAL A 93 -4.88 3.35 -3.50
C VAL A 93 -4.38 2.84 -2.17
N VAL A 94 -3.06 2.66 -2.08
CA VAL A 94 -2.32 2.40 -0.83
C VAL A 94 -1.42 3.58 -0.54
N ASN A 95 -1.58 4.19 0.63
CA ASN A 95 -0.71 5.25 1.13
C ASN A 95 0.00 4.80 2.40
N LEU A 96 1.30 5.09 2.47
CA LEU A 96 2.06 5.13 3.72
C LEU A 96 2.28 6.61 4.09
N LYS A 97 1.51 7.12 5.05
CA LYS A 97 1.55 8.53 5.46
C LYS A 97 2.40 8.74 6.71
N CYS A 98 3.08 9.88 6.80
CA CYS A 98 3.86 10.29 7.98
C CYS A 98 3.01 10.94 9.09
N GLY A 99 1.73 10.58 9.18
CA GLY A 99 0.78 11.10 10.17
C GLY A 99 -0.69 10.98 9.74
N GLU A 100 -1.58 11.34 10.65
CA GLU A 100 -3.03 11.17 10.48
C GLU A 100 -3.66 12.32 9.69
N SER A 101 -3.17 13.56 9.85
CA SER A 101 -3.68 14.73 9.13
C SER A 101 -3.60 14.54 7.61
N LYS A 102 -4.55 15.14 6.90
CA LYS A 102 -4.56 15.19 5.43
C LYS A 102 -3.36 15.98 4.88
N GLU A 103 -2.78 16.90 5.66
CA GLU A 103 -1.58 17.65 5.25
C GLU A 103 -0.30 16.83 5.40
N ASN A 104 -0.30 15.74 6.18
CA ASN A 104 0.92 14.97 6.40
C ASN A 104 1.44 14.37 5.10
N ASP A 105 2.77 14.31 5.03
CA ASP A 105 3.50 13.74 3.91
C ASP A 105 3.09 12.31 3.62
N ILE A 106 3.17 11.95 2.34
CA ILE A 106 2.98 10.59 1.86
C ILE A 106 4.35 10.03 1.51
N ALA A 107 4.85 9.21 2.45
CA ALA A 107 5.98 8.30 2.33
C ALA A 107 6.08 7.66 0.95
N PHE A 108 4.97 6.99 0.61
CA PHE A 108 4.84 6.17 -0.58
C PHE A 108 3.36 6.00 -0.90
N GLN A 109 2.99 6.25 -2.15
CA GLN A 109 1.68 5.97 -2.71
C GLN A 109 1.82 4.94 -3.82
N ILE A 110 0.97 3.91 -3.77
CA ILE A 110 0.62 3.06 -4.91
C ILE A 110 -0.80 3.46 -5.31
N ARG A 111 -0.99 3.87 -6.56
CA ARG A 111 -2.31 4.11 -7.14
C ARG A 111 -2.47 3.26 -8.37
N THR A 112 -3.51 2.46 -8.43
CA THR A 112 -3.90 1.72 -9.63
C THR A 112 -5.16 2.32 -10.23
N GLN A 113 -5.17 2.44 -11.55
CA GLN A 113 -6.33 2.83 -12.32
C GLN A 113 -6.62 1.71 -13.31
N PHE A 114 -7.70 0.97 -13.07
CA PHE A 114 -8.02 -0.24 -13.84
C PHE A 114 -8.51 0.11 -15.25
N SER A 115 -9.28 1.19 -15.41
CA SER A 115 -9.78 1.63 -16.73
C SER A 115 -8.66 1.93 -17.73
N SER A 116 -7.53 2.47 -17.26
CA SER A 116 -6.36 2.79 -18.07
C SER A 116 -5.23 1.78 -17.93
N ASN A 117 -5.46 0.63 -17.28
CA ASN A 117 -4.49 -0.42 -17.01
C ASN A 117 -3.12 0.11 -16.51
N CYS A 118 -3.14 1.10 -15.63
CA CYS A 118 -1.90 1.75 -15.16
C CYS A 118 -1.76 1.70 -13.65
N MET A 119 -0.51 1.61 -13.22
CA MET A 119 -0.12 1.79 -11.83
C MET A 119 0.88 2.93 -11.73
N VAL A 120 0.66 3.82 -10.77
CA VAL A 120 1.51 4.97 -10.50
C VAL A 120 2.06 4.87 -9.09
N LEU A 121 3.37 5.02 -8.97
CA LEU A 121 4.08 5.15 -7.71
C LEU A 121 4.51 6.60 -7.52
N ASN A 122 4.24 7.18 -6.36
CA ASN A 122 4.68 8.54 -6.04
C ASN A 122 4.92 8.74 -4.54
N SER A 123 5.41 9.93 -4.18
CA SER A 123 5.53 10.45 -2.82
C SER A 123 5.05 11.91 -2.78
N ARG A 124 4.58 12.37 -1.62
CA ARG A 124 4.22 13.78 -1.39
C ARG A 124 4.99 14.31 -0.20
N GLN A 125 5.73 15.39 -0.38
CA GLN A 125 6.55 16.04 0.65
C GLN A 125 6.23 17.52 0.70
N HIS A 126 6.01 18.05 1.90
CA HIS A 126 5.71 19.47 2.10
C HIS A 126 4.56 19.95 1.20
N GLY A 127 3.55 19.10 1.06
CA GLY A 127 2.40 19.37 0.21
C GLY A 127 2.59 19.13 -1.29
N ALA A 128 3.83 18.99 -1.79
CA ALA A 128 4.16 18.83 -3.20
C ALA A 128 4.35 17.37 -3.62
N TRP A 129 3.85 17.01 -4.80
CA TRP A 129 4.04 15.68 -5.39
C TRP A 129 5.42 15.57 -6.03
N GLY A 130 6.09 14.43 -5.81
CA GLY A 130 7.34 14.09 -6.47
C GLY A 130 7.16 13.59 -7.90
N LYS A 131 8.28 13.12 -8.48
CA LYS A 131 8.32 12.48 -9.80
C LYS A 131 7.57 11.15 -9.77
N ARG A 132 6.49 11.08 -10.56
CA ARG A 132 5.69 9.86 -10.75
C ARG A 132 6.52 8.79 -11.46
N ARG A 133 6.33 7.53 -11.07
CA ARG A 133 6.77 6.36 -11.84
C ARG A 133 5.56 5.57 -12.28
N ASN A 134 5.42 5.40 -13.58
CA ASN A 134 4.31 4.65 -14.18
C ASN A 134 4.76 3.23 -14.50
N TRP A 135 3.91 2.27 -14.21
CA TRP A 135 3.96 0.92 -14.75
C TRP A 135 2.81 0.76 -15.73
N THR A 136 3.17 0.47 -16.98
CA THR A 136 2.26 0.26 -18.10
C THR A 136 1.69 -1.15 -18.13
N VAL A 137 2.25 -2.07 -17.34
CA VAL A 137 1.69 -3.40 -17.10
C VAL A 137 1.14 -3.41 -15.68
N LEU A 138 -0.18 -3.48 -15.55
CA LEU A 138 -0.86 -3.55 -14.26
C LEU A 138 -0.88 -5.00 -13.78
N PRO A 139 -0.21 -5.33 -12.67
CA PRO A 139 -0.19 -6.70 -12.13
C PRO A 139 -1.44 -7.05 -11.30
N LEU A 140 -2.42 -6.14 -11.24
CA LEU A 140 -3.73 -6.34 -10.62
C LEU A 140 -4.79 -6.47 -11.71
N LYS A 141 -5.77 -7.34 -11.49
CA LYS A 141 -6.89 -7.55 -12.42
C LYS A 141 -8.21 -7.49 -11.66
N GLN A 142 -9.21 -6.82 -12.24
CA GLN A 142 -10.58 -6.86 -11.72
C GLN A 142 -11.11 -8.30 -11.67
N GLY A 143 -11.90 -8.62 -10.64
CA GLY A 143 -12.42 -9.95 -10.37
C GLY A 143 -11.38 -10.97 -9.89
N SER A 144 -10.16 -10.55 -9.54
CA SER A 144 -9.06 -11.44 -9.14
C SER A 144 -8.49 -11.10 -7.77
N SER A 145 -8.01 -12.13 -7.07
CA SER A 145 -7.24 -11.98 -5.83
C SER A 145 -5.81 -11.52 -6.11
N PHE A 146 -5.20 -10.85 -5.13
CA PHE A 146 -3.81 -10.39 -5.20
C PHE A 146 -3.11 -10.46 -3.85
N ASP A 147 -1.78 -10.59 -3.92
CA ASP A 147 -0.86 -10.39 -2.81
C ASP A 147 0.05 -9.20 -3.11
N LEU A 148 0.10 -8.22 -2.21
CA LEU A 148 0.96 -7.05 -2.31
C LEU A 148 1.95 -7.03 -1.14
N ILE A 149 3.24 -6.92 -1.48
CA ILE A 149 4.32 -6.84 -0.49
C ILE A 149 5.03 -5.49 -0.63
N ILE A 150 5.07 -4.72 0.45
CA ILE A 150 5.86 -3.48 0.55
C ILE A 150 6.95 -3.72 1.58
N ALA A 151 8.19 -3.90 1.13
CA ALA A 151 9.34 -4.17 1.98
C ALA A 151 10.32 -3.00 2.00
N VAL A 152 10.89 -2.72 3.18
CA VAL A 152 12.02 -1.79 3.31
C VAL A 152 13.30 -2.60 3.25
N LYS A 153 14.07 -2.39 2.18
CA LYS A 153 15.36 -3.05 1.97
C LYS A 153 16.38 -2.61 3.03
N PHE A 154 17.33 -3.50 3.30
CA PHE A 154 18.58 -3.19 4.00
C PHE A 154 19.40 -2.17 3.21
#